data_AF-A0A6I9P225-F1
#
_entry.id   AF-A0A6I9P225-F1
#
_cell.length_a   1.000
_cell.length_b   1.000
_cell.length_c   1.000
_cell.angle_alpha   90.00
_cell.angle_beta   90.00
_cell.angle_gamma   90.00
#
_symmetry.space_group_name_H-M   'P 1'
#
loop_
_entity.id
_entity.type
_entity.pdbx_description
1 polymer ?
#
loop_
_entity_poly.entity_id
_entity_poly.type
_entity_poly.pdbx_seq_one_letter_code
_entity_poly.pdbx_strand_id
1 'polypeptide(L)'
;MMLCLQIGSYFGSVLQTVDVDGDSFTDLLLVGAPMFMGTERNEQGQVYVYKINQENQFEHQFTLKPVNQSCCTAHSEGCTNQNEPCGARFGTAIAAVSDMNLDGFNDVAIGAPFENDHRGAVYIYHGEKTSLKEKYVQHIPAGGDGVKVKFFGQSIHGVMDLNGDGITDVTIGGLGGASLFWSRDVAELRGNMTFDPVKINLQQAQHQCEHGGRKSVCVKTEVCFVYSIKSDQQAEHPAAGIRYTLTLDALRAKARASFIGSDEKNDRRVARTFNISHRERKCAQETFMMSASALIF
;
A
#
# COMPACT_ATOMS: atom_id res chain seq x y z
N MET A 1 23.02 -11.15 -27.35
CA MET A 1 22.47 -10.13 -26.45
C MET A 1 23.19 -10.25 -25.12
N MET A 2 23.96 -9.24 -24.71
CA MET A 2 24.81 -9.32 -23.51
C MET A 2 23.92 -9.16 -22.27
N LEU A 3 23.53 -10.27 -21.65
CA LEU A 3 22.60 -10.33 -20.52
C LEU A 3 23.18 -9.81 -19.18
N CYS A 4 24.48 -9.51 -19.13
CA CYS A 4 25.16 -9.09 -17.91
C CYS A 4 25.80 -7.69 -18.09
N LEU A 5 25.25 -6.70 -17.40
CA LEU A 5 25.73 -5.31 -17.41
C LEU A 5 26.95 -5.09 -16.50
N GLN A 6 27.21 -5.99 -15.54
CA GLN A 6 28.32 -5.84 -14.58
C GLN A 6 28.93 -7.20 -14.19
N ILE A 7 30.23 -7.36 -14.45
CA ILE A 7 31.01 -8.53 -14.04
C ILE A 7 30.99 -8.65 -12.51
N GLY A 8 30.80 -9.88 -12.01
CA GLY A 8 30.75 -10.15 -10.56
C GLY A 8 29.41 -9.84 -9.90
N SER A 9 28.40 -9.35 -10.63
CA SER A 9 27.06 -9.07 -10.08
C SER A 9 26.26 -10.30 -9.65
N TYR A 10 26.74 -11.49 -10.03
CA TYR A 10 26.08 -12.77 -9.77
C TYR A 10 24.69 -12.87 -10.44
N PHE A 11 24.53 -12.19 -11.58
CA PHE A 11 23.30 -12.26 -12.39
C PHE A 11 22.90 -13.70 -12.72
N GLY A 12 21.65 -14.07 -12.41
CA GLY A 12 21.14 -15.41 -12.65
C GLY A 12 21.30 -16.36 -11.46
N SER A 13 21.81 -15.91 -10.31
CA SER A 13 21.98 -16.76 -9.14
C SER A 13 20.66 -17.15 -8.47
N VAL A 14 19.62 -16.36 -8.68
CA VAL A 14 18.25 -16.59 -8.20
C VAL A 14 17.32 -16.35 -9.37
N LEU A 15 16.44 -17.30 -9.63
CA LEU A 15 15.44 -17.23 -10.69
C LEU A 15 14.06 -17.48 -10.06
N GLN A 16 13.05 -16.74 -10.50
CA GLN A 16 11.67 -16.98 -10.11
C GLN A 16 10.76 -16.68 -11.29
N THR A 17 9.85 -17.60 -11.58
CA THR A 17 8.77 -17.41 -12.55
C THR A 17 7.51 -16.98 -11.83
N VAL A 18 6.76 -16.06 -12.42
CA VAL A 18 5.50 -15.55 -11.84
C VAL A 18 4.43 -15.57 -12.91
N ASP A 19 3.37 -16.32 -12.64
CA ASP A 19 2.06 -16.16 -13.28
C ASP A 19 1.35 -15.05 -12.49
N VAL A 20 1.23 -13.86 -13.07
CA VAL A 20 0.71 -12.70 -12.34
C VAL A 20 -0.81 -12.67 -12.39
N ASP A 21 -1.43 -12.96 -13.52
CA ASP A 21 -2.89 -12.90 -13.65
C ASP A 21 -3.63 -14.21 -13.33
N GLY A 22 -2.89 -15.27 -12.98
CA GLY A 22 -3.44 -16.53 -12.51
C GLY A 22 -4.02 -17.39 -13.64
N ASP A 23 -3.63 -17.14 -14.89
CA ASP A 23 -4.12 -17.89 -16.05
C ASP A 23 -3.40 -19.25 -16.26
N SER A 24 -2.52 -19.63 -15.34
CA SER A 24 -1.66 -20.81 -15.35
C SER A 24 -0.49 -20.75 -16.35
N PHE A 25 -0.24 -19.61 -16.97
CA PHE A 25 0.94 -19.36 -17.80
C PHE A 25 1.90 -18.38 -17.10
N THR A 26 3.19 -18.55 -17.35
CA THR A 26 4.21 -17.65 -16.78
C THR A 26 4.22 -16.32 -17.55
N ASP A 27 3.91 -15.24 -16.86
CA ASP A 27 4.02 -13.88 -17.40
C ASP A 27 5.46 -13.35 -17.32
N LEU A 28 6.09 -13.56 -16.16
CA LEU A 28 7.34 -12.92 -15.79
C LEU A 28 8.42 -13.92 -15.37
N LEU A 29 9.66 -13.59 -15.73
CA LEU A 29 10.87 -14.17 -15.17
C LEU A 29 11.63 -13.09 -14.41
N LEU A 30 11.81 -13.30 -13.11
CA LEU A 30 12.62 -12.47 -12.24
C LEU A 30 14.01 -13.08 -12.12
N VAL A 31 15.04 -12.25 -12.33
CA VAL A 31 16.44 -12.67 -12.29
C VAL A 31 17.19 -11.82 -11.27
N GLY A 32 17.64 -12.45 -10.19
CA GLY A 32 18.44 -11.82 -9.14
C GLY A 32 19.89 -11.59 -9.57
N ALA A 33 20.43 -10.45 -9.17
CA ALA A 33 21.86 -10.12 -9.23
C ALA A 33 22.28 -9.48 -7.90
N PRO A 34 22.34 -10.26 -6.80
CA PRO A 34 22.51 -9.74 -5.44
C PRO A 34 23.86 -9.05 -5.21
N MET A 35 24.88 -9.34 -6.01
CA MET A 35 26.20 -8.70 -5.90
C MET A 35 26.37 -7.52 -6.88
N PHE A 36 25.29 -7.06 -7.52
CA PHE A 36 25.32 -5.85 -8.34
C PHE A 36 25.78 -4.65 -7.50
N MET A 37 26.76 -3.89 -8.00
CA MET A 37 27.29 -2.74 -7.27
C MET A 37 26.50 -1.49 -7.62
N GLY A 38 26.00 -0.81 -6.58
CA GLY A 38 25.37 0.49 -6.70
C GLY A 38 26.36 1.60 -7.02
N THR A 39 25.83 2.81 -7.19
CA THR A 39 26.61 4.02 -7.51
C THR A 39 27.65 4.37 -6.45
N GLU A 40 27.43 3.96 -5.20
CA GLU A 40 28.33 4.19 -4.07
C GLU A 40 29.32 3.03 -3.85
N ARG A 41 29.44 2.11 -4.83
CA ARG A 41 30.30 0.90 -4.76
C ARG A 41 29.93 -0.04 -3.61
N ASN A 42 28.67 0.00 -3.19
CA ASN A 42 28.06 -0.94 -2.28
C ASN A 42 27.43 -2.10 -3.04
N GLU A 43 27.38 -3.29 -2.44
CA GLU A 43 26.69 -4.47 -2.96
C GLU A 43 25.17 -4.29 -2.81
N GLN A 44 24.61 -3.31 -3.52
CA GLN A 44 23.20 -2.95 -3.46
C GLN A 44 22.33 -4.15 -3.86
N GLY A 45 22.72 -4.87 -4.90
CA GLY A 45 21.90 -5.89 -5.52
C GLY A 45 20.74 -5.30 -6.33
N GLN A 46 20.24 -6.05 -7.30
CA GLN A 46 19.05 -5.69 -8.07
C GLN A 46 18.37 -6.94 -8.64
N VAL A 47 17.10 -6.81 -9.00
CA VAL A 47 16.31 -7.87 -9.65
C VAL A 47 15.81 -7.37 -10.99
N TYR A 48 16.12 -8.10 -12.04
CA TYR A 48 15.66 -7.79 -13.39
C TYR A 48 14.33 -8.49 -13.64
N VAL A 49 13.36 -7.77 -14.17
CA VAL A 49 12.05 -8.31 -14.52
C VAL A 49 12.01 -8.46 -16.04
N TYR A 50 11.85 -9.69 -16.49
CA TYR A 50 11.65 -10.03 -17.89
C TYR A 50 10.21 -10.45 -18.09
N LYS A 51 9.57 -9.95 -19.15
CA LYS A 51 8.20 -10.29 -19.52
C LYS A 51 8.18 -11.09 -20.80
N ILE A 52 7.27 -12.07 -20.89
CA ILE A 52 7.07 -12.81 -22.12
C ILE A 52 6.38 -11.93 -23.17
N ASN A 53 6.97 -11.85 -24.38
CA ASN A 53 6.40 -11.12 -25.51
C ASN A 53 5.47 -12.02 -26.34
N GLN A 54 4.87 -11.47 -27.40
CA GLN A 54 3.96 -12.22 -28.30
C GLN A 54 4.64 -13.37 -29.06
N GLU A 55 5.97 -13.39 -29.12
CA GLU A 55 6.78 -14.43 -29.77
C GLU A 55 7.30 -15.47 -28.76
N ASN A 56 6.78 -15.48 -27.52
CA ASN A 56 7.22 -16.35 -26.42
C ASN A 56 8.68 -16.16 -26.01
N GLN A 57 9.22 -14.96 -26.17
CA GLN A 57 10.58 -14.60 -25.74
C GLN A 57 10.53 -13.66 -24.53
N PHE A 58 11.47 -13.85 -23.62
CA PHE A 58 11.63 -12.98 -22.46
C PHE A 58 12.34 -11.68 -22.86
N GLU A 59 11.64 -10.56 -22.70
CA GLU A 59 12.18 -9.22 -22.91
C GLU A 59 12.34 -8.50 -21.57
N HIS A 60 13.48 -7.83 -21.37
CA HIS A 60 13.71 -7.03 -20.17
C HIS A 60 12.71 -5.86 -20.15
N GLN A 61 11.94 -5.75 -19.07
CA GLN A 61 10.91 -4.71 -18.92
C GLN A 61 11.41 -3.57 -18.02
N PHE A 62 11.87 -3.91 -16.81
CA PHE A 62 12.42 -2.97 -15.83
C PHE A 62 13.29 -3.69 -14.80
N THR A 63 13.89 -2.94 -13.88
CA THR A 63 14.76 -3.46 -12.83
C THR A 63 14.33 -2.92 -11.47
N LEU A 64 14.05 -3.84 -10.55
CA LEU A 64 13.73 -3.55 -9.15
C LEU A 64 15.01 -3.33 -8.34
N LYS A 65 14.97 -2.33 -7.46
CA LYS A 65 16.09 -1.92 -6.61
C LYS A 65 15.61 -1.74 -5.17
N PRO A 66 16.47 -2.01 -4.17
CA PRO A 66 16.15 -1.74 -2.77
C PRO A 66 16.16 -0.23 -2.49
N VAL A 67 15.77 0.15 -1.27
CA VAL A 67 16.01 1.52 -0.80
C VAL A 67 17.51 1.83 -0.80
N ASN A 68 17.85 3.11 -0.98
CA ASN A 68 19.24 3.55 -0.86
C ASN A 68 19.72 3.32 0.58
N GLN A 69 20.89 2.72 0.70
CA GLN A 69 21.50 2.44 2.00
C GLN A 69 22.75 3.29 2.16
N SER A 70 22.87 3.94 3.32
CA SER A 70 24.10 4.60 3.71
C SER A 70 25.05 3.56 4.28
N CYS A 71 26.20 3.39 3.64
CA CYS A 71 27.21 2.48 4.14
C CYS A 71 27.76 2.92 5.49
N CYS A 72 27.87 1.96 6.40
CA CYS A 72 28.74 2.09 7.56
C CYS A 72 30.18 2.27 7.07
N THR A 73 30.79 3.39 7.44
CA THR A 73 32.21 3.68 7.22
C THR A 73 32.91 3.70 8.58
N ALA A 74 34.24 3.76 8.59
CA ALA A 74 35.03 3.89 9.82
C ALA A 74 34.65 5.13 10.67
N HIS A 75 33.91 6.10 10.11
CA HIS A 75 33.46 7.33 10.77
C HIS A 75 31.95 7.36 11.05
N SER A 76 31.22 6.28 10.79
CA SER A 76 29.78 6.19 11.03
C SER A 76 29.51 5.83 12.49
N GLU A 77 29.06 6.79 13.30
CA GLU A 77 28.66 6.54 14.69
C GLU A 77 27.50 5.53 14.75
N GLY A 78 27.63 4.49 15.59
CA GLY A 78 26.61 3.45 15.77
C GLY A 78 26.76 2.20 14.91
N CYS A 79 27.77 2.14 14.03
CA CYS A 79 28.08 0.94 13.24
C CYS A 79 29.07 0.02 13.98
N THR A 80 28.68 -1.24 14.21
CA THR A 80 29.53 -2.22 14.91
C THR A 80 30.39 -3.06 13.97
N ASN A 81 29.99 -3.21 12.71
CA ASN A 81 30.66 -4.07 11.74
C ASN A 81 31.45 -3.24 10.70
N GLN A 82 32.73 -2.98 11.00
CA GLN A 82 33.60 -2.14 10.15
C GLN A 82 34.24 -2.88 8.95
N ASN A 83 34.15 -4.23 8.91
CA ASN A 83 34.83 -5.08 7.92
C ASN A 83 33.86 -5.92 7.06
N GLU A 84 32.54 -5.76 7.22
CA GLU A 84 31.56 -6.49 6.42
C GLU A 84 31.21 -5.70 5.14
N PRO A 85 30.98 -6.37 4.00
CA PRO A 85 30.65 -5.68 2.75
C PRO A 85 29.35 -4.90 2.90
N CYS A 86 29.42 -3.59 2.63
CA CYS A 86 28.23 -2.75 2.65
C CYS A 86 27.32 -3.06 1.47
N GLY A 87 26.01 -3.16 1.73
CA GLY A 87 24.97 -3.22 0.73
C GLY A 87 23.76 -4.02 1.19
N ALA A 88 22.70 -4.03 0.39
CA ALA A 88 21.47 -4.76 0.71
C ALA A 88 21.55 -6.24 0.32
N ARG A 89 22.36 -6.54 -0.71
CA ARG A 89 22.29 -7.77 -1.51
C ARG A 89 20.87 -8.11 -1.92
N PHE A 90 20.13 -7.11 -2.39
CA PHE A 90 18.75 -7.27 -2.81
C PHE A 90 18.64 -8.26 -3.98
N GLY A 91 17.66 -9.16 -3.89
CA GLY A 91 17.52 -10.25 -4.86
C GLY A 91 18.26 -11.54 -4.46
N THR A 92 18.71 -11.64 -3.20
CA THR A 92 19.29 -12.90 -2.66
C THR A 92 18.23 -14.00 -2.51
N ALA A 93 16.97 -13.61 -2.30
CA ALA A 93 15.82 -14.51 -2.33
C ALA A 93 14.68 -13.83 -3.09
N ILE A 94 13.96 -14.60 -3.91
CA ILE A 94 12.79 -14.13 -4.66
C ILE A 94 11.73 -15.22 -4.55
N ALA A 95 10.57 -14.87 -3.99
CA ALA A 95 9.43 -15.76 -3.89
C ALA A 95 8.25 -15.17 -4.68
N ALA A 96 7.69 -15.97 -5.59
CA ALA A 96 6.33 -15.74 -6.06
C ALA A 96 5.40 -16.02 -4.87
N VAL A 97 4.49 -15.08 -4.61
CA VAL A 97 3.52 -15.17 -3.53
C VAL A 97 2.15 -15.13 -4.18
N SER A 98 1.21 -15.96 -3.72
CA SER A 98 -0.17 -15.82 -4.18
C SER A 98 -0.71 -14.45 -3.78
N ASP A 99 -1.76 -14.00 -4.47
CA ASP A 99 -2.41 -12.70 -4.26
C ASP A 99 -2.67 -12.39 -2.77
N MET A 100 -1.84 -11.51 -2.19
CA MET A 100 -1.87 -11.18 -0.77
C MET A 100 -2.91 -10.11 -0.44
N ASN A 101 -3.40 -9.39 -1.45
CA ASN A 101 -4.31 -8.26 -1.28
C ASN A 101 -5.71 -8.52 -1.89
N LEU A 102 -5.90 -9.72 -2.44
CA LEU A 102 -7.12 -10.21 -3.08
C LEU A 102 -7.59 -9.31 -4.23
N ASP A 103 -6.68 -8.74 -5.03
CA ASP A 103 -7.00 -7.91 -6.22
C ASP A 103 -7.06 -8.69 -7.54
N GLY A 104 -6.81 -9.99 -7.51
CA GLY A 104 -6.80 -10.91 -8.63
C GLY A 104 -5.43 -11.12 -9.25
N PHE A 105 -4.37 -10.53 -8.71
CA PHE A 105 -3.01 -10.67 -9.23
C PHE A 105 -2.04 -11.24 -8.19
N ASN A 106 -1.22 -12.21 -8.59
CA ASN A 106 -0.18 -12.76 -7.74
C ASN A 106 0.94 -11.74 -7.51
N ASP A 107 1.57 -11.86 -6.34
CA ASP A 107 2.52 -10.91 -5.80
C ASP A 107 3.94 -11.49 -5.76
N VAL A 108 4.92 -10.66 -5.37
CA VAL A 108 6.31 -11.09 -5.21
C VAL A 108 6.91 -10.54 -3.92
N ALA A 109 7.65 -11.40 -3.21
CA ALA A 109 8.51 -11.02 -2.10
C ALA A 109 9.99 -11.13 -2.49
N ILE A 110 10.79 -10.10 -2.20
CA ILE A 110 12.22 -10.05 -2.51
C ILE A 110 13.02 -9.76 -1.25
N GLY A 111 14.04 -10.59 -1.01
CA GLY A 111 14.91 -10.50 0.15
C GLY A 111 16.14 -9.61 -0.06
N ALA A 112 16.48 -8.85 0.98
CA ALA A 112 17.68 -8.04 1.11
C ALA A 112 18.38 -8.33 2.45
N PRO A 113 19.01 -9.51 2.60
CA PRO A 113 19.52 -9.98 3.89
C PRO A 113 20.61 -9.10 4.51
N PHE A 114 21.29 -8.27 3.73
CA PHE A 114 22.43 -7.47 4.23
C PHE A 114 22.00 -6.05 4.63
N GLU A 115 20.73 -5.70 4.39
CA GLU A 115 20.16 -4.41 4.76
C GLU A 115 20.28 -4.10 6.26
N ASN A 116 20.49 -2.81 6.58
CA ASN A 116 20.50 -2.28 7.94
C ASN A 116 21.51 -2.98 8.87
N ASP A 117 22.78 -3.04 8.43
CA ASP A 117 23.89 -3.70 9.12
C ASP A 117 23.62 -5.20 9.33
N HIS A 118 23.33 -5.90 8.23
CA HIS A 118 23.16 -7.36 8.21
C HIS A 118 21.97 -7.87 9.03
N ARG A 119 21.07 -6.98 9.45
CA ARG A 119 19.79 -7.36 10.04
C ARG A 119 18.88 -8.00 8.99
N GLY A 120 18.85 -7.40 7.82
CA GLY A 120 18.08 -7.83 6.67
C GLY A 120 16.67 -7.26 6.61
N ALA A 121 16.08 -7.37 5.43
CA ALA A 121 14.73 -6.91 5.13
C ALA A 121 14.10 -7.71 3.99
N VAL A 122 12.78 -7.59 3.87
CA VAL A 122 11.98 -8.12 2.75
C VAL A 122 11.11 -7.02 2.15
N TYR A 123 10.99 -7.04 0.84
CA TYR A 123 10.20 -6.12 0.04
C TYR A 123 9.03 -6.85 -0.61
N ILE A 124 7.83 -6.31 -0.51
CA ILE A 124 6.63 -6.85 -1.17
C ILE A 124 6.28 -5.98 -2.37
N TYR A 125 6.06 -6.61 -3.51
CA TYR A 125 5.65 -6.00 -4.77
C TYR A 125 4.33 -6.61 -5.20
N HIS A 126 3.35 -5.74 -5.48
CA HIS A 126 2.06 -6.22 -5.97
C HIS A 126 2.06 -6.44 -7.49
N GLY A 127 1.31 -7.46 -7.91
CA GLY A 127 0.92 -7.66 -9.30
C GLY A 127 0.07 -6.51 -9.85
N GLU A 128 0.09 -6.36 -11.16
CA GLU A 128 -0.83 -5.52 -11.92
C GLU A 128 -0.94 -6.04 -13.36
N LYS A 129 -2.12 -6.56 -13.72
CA LYS A 129 -2.34 -7.20 -15.04
C LYS A 129 -1.36 -8.36 -15.20
N THR A 130 -0.54 -8.37 -16.25
CA THR A 130 0.51 -9.36 -16.52
C THR A 130 1.91 -8.80 -16.20
N SER A 131 2.04 -7.99 -15.14
CA SER A 131 3.26 -7.27 -14.77
C SER A 131 3.32 -7.01 -13.26
N LEU A 132 4.44 -6.50 -12.74
CA LEU A 132 4.53 -6.01 -11.35
C LEU A 132 4.51 -4.49 -11.29
N LYS A 133 4.05 -3.95 -10.16
CA LYS A 133 4.28 -2.54 -9.80
C LYS A 133 5.77 -2.33 -9.49
N GLU A 134 6.40 -1.33 -10.10
CA GLU A 134 7.84 -1.07 -9.91
C GLU A 134 8.21 -0.64 -8.48
N LYS A 135 7.27 -0.01 -7.77
CA LYS A 135 7.46 0.43 -6.39
C LYS A 135 6.93 -0.63 -5.43
N TYR A 136 7.76 -1.03 -4.47
CA TYR A 136 7.32 -1.90 -3.38
C TYR A 136 6.17 -1.24 -2.60
N VAL A 137 5.26 -2.07 -2.12
CA VAL A 137 4.09 -1.63 -1.34
C VAL A 137 4.33 -1.77 0.15
N GLN A 138 5.24 -2.66 0.54
CA GLN A 138 5.62 -2.89 1.93
C GLN A 138 7.10 -3.23 2.02
N HIS A 139 7.73 -2.71 3.07
CA HIS A 139 9.11 -2.98 3.46
C HIS A 139 9.11 -3.50 4.90
N ILE A 140 9.58 -4.74 5.08
CA ILE A 140 9.55 -5.46 6.35
C ILE A 140 11.00 -5.59 6.85
N PRO A 141 11.44 -4.72 7.76
CA PRO A 141 12.76 -4.86 8.38
C PRO A 141 12.77 -6.01 9.39
N ALA A 142 13.94 -6.59 9.66
CA ALA A 142 14.08 -7.58 10.71
C ALA A 142 13.70 -7.01 12.10
N GLY A 143 12.94 -7.78 12.88
CA GLY A 143 12.60 -7.43 14.27
C GLY A 143 13.62 -7.93 15.32
N GLY A 144 14.70 -8.57 14.90
CA GLY A 144 15.70 -9.18 15.79
C GLY A 144 16.71 -8.19 16.39
N ASP A 145 17.55 -8.69 17.30
CA ASP A 145 18.60 -7.92 17.98
C ASP A 145 19.77 -7.50 17.06
N GLY A 146 19.85 -8.04 15.84
CA GLY A 146 20.95 -7.83 14.90
C GLY A 146 22.26 -8.52 15.29
N VAL A 147 22.23 -9.35 16.34
CA VAL A 147 23.40 -10.07 16.86
C VAL A 147 23.20 -11.57 16.72
N LYS A 148 22.10 -12.11 17.26
CA LYS A 148 21.70 -13.51 17.15
C LYS A 148 20.85 -13.76 15.92
N VAL A 149 20.05 -12.77 15.54
CA VAL A 149 19.20 -12.81 14.36
C VAL A 149 19.76 -11.84 13.33
N LYS A 150 20.27 -12.40 12.23
CA LYS A 150 20.87 -11.67 11.09
C LYS A 150 20.35 -12.24 9.78
N PHE A 151 20.61 -11.54 8.68
CA PHE A 151 20.29 -12.01 7.32
C PHE A 151 18.81 -12.32 7.10
N PHE A 152 17.92 -11.59 7.75
CA PHE A 152 16.47 -11.72 7.53
C PHE A 152 16.13 -11.46 6.06
N GLY A 153 15.41 -12.39 5.44
CA GLY A 153 15.15 -12.35 3.99
C GLY A 153 16.18 -13.11 3.16
N GLN A 154 17.04 -13.92 3.78
CA GLN A 154 17.95 -14.82 3.05
C GLN A 154 17.20 -15.97 2.36
N SER A 155 16.04 -16.36 2.88
CA SER A 155 15.13 -17.32 2.24
C SER A 155 13.69 -16.89 2.50
N ILE A 156 12.81 -17.10 1.52
CA ILE A 156 11.41 -16.68 1.57
C ILE A 156 10.55 -17.75 0.90
N HIS A 157 9.40 -18.05 1.47
CA HIS A 157 8.38 -18.87 0.85
C HIS A 157 6.99 -18.35 1.23
N GLY A 158 6.08 -18.23 0.28
CA GLY A 158 4.75 -17.66 0.51
C GLY A 158 3.70 -18.18 -0.46
N VAL A 159 3.40 -19.48 -0.42
CA VAL A 159 2.35 -20.09 -1.28
C VAL A 159 1.21 -20.68 -0.45
N MET A 160 1.40 -20.79 0.87
CA MET A 160 0.48 -21.49 1.75
C MET A 160 -0.17 -20.50 2.71
N ASP A 161 -1.49 -20.63 2.87
CA ASP A 161 -2.21 -20.12 4.03
C ASP A 161 -1.99 -21.09 5.19
N LEU A 162 -1.36 -20.62 6.27
CA LEU A 162 -0.99 -21.44 7.43
C LEU A 162 -1.91 -21.20 8.63
N ASN A 163 -2.72 -20.14 8.61
CA ASN A 163 -3.66 -19.81 9.69
C ASN A 163 -5.12 -20.15 9.32
N GLY A 164 -5.40 -20.45 8.05
CA GLY A 164 -6.71 -20.82 7.52
C GLY A 164 -7.66 -19.64 7.30
N ASP A 165 -7.16 -18.41 7.15
CA ASP A 165 -7.98 -17.20 6.93
C ASP A 165 -8.30 -16.91 5.46
N GLY A 166 -7.77 -17.73 4.54
CA GLY A 166 -8.00 -17.62 3.11
C GLY A 166 -6.97 -16.77 2.37
N ILE A 167 -5.98 -16.21 3.06
CA ILE A 167 -4.93 -15.39 2.46
C ILE A 167 -3.59 -16.09 2.65
N THR A 168 -2.74 -16.02 1.65
CA THR A 168 -1.43 -16.67 1.72
C THR A 168 -0.52 -16.00 2.73
N ASP A 169 0.15 -16.81 3.54
CA ASP A 169 1.13 -16.36 4.53
C ASP A 169 2.55 -16.40 3.99
N VAL A 170 3.42 -15.59 4.58
CA VAL A 170 4.83 -15.49 4.16
C VAL A 170 5.76 -15.94 5.28
N THR A 171 6.59 -16.92 4.97
CA THR A 171 7.69 -17.37 5.84
C THR A 171 9.01 -16.76 5.38
N ILE A 172 9.76 -16.20 6.32
CA ILE A 172 11.02 -15.50 6.05
C ILE A 172 12.10 -16.06 6.96
N GLY A 173 13.15 -16.61 6.36
CA GLY A 173 14.32 -17.16 7.06
C GLY A 173 15.50 -16.20 7.12
N GLY A 174 16.33 -16.42 8.14
CA GLY A 174 17.64 -15.79 8.30
C GLY A 174 18.53 -16.62 9.23
N LEU A 175 19.69 -16.07 9.59
CA LEU A 175 20.51 -16.63 10.65
C LEU A 175 19.79 -16.48 11.99
N GLY A 176 19.75 -17.56 12.78
CA GLY A 176 19.15 -17.57 14.11
C GLY A 176 17.67 -17.95 14.14
N GLY A 177 16.99 -18.06 12.98
CA GLY A 177 15.61 -18.57 12.93
C GLY A 177 14.84 -18.22 11.66
N ALA A 178 13.54 -18.51 11.70
CA ALA A 178 12.57 -18.14 10.69
C ALA A 178 11.35 -17.50 11.35
N SER A 179 10.75 -16.53 10.65
CA SER A 179 9.55 -15.82 11.07
C SER A 179 8.39 -16.15 10.13
N LEU A 180 7.21 -16.32 10.70
CA LEU A 180 5.96 -16.46 9.97
C LEU A 180 5.19 -15.13 10.05
N PHE A 181 4.81 -14.58 8.91
CA PHE A 181 3.98 -13.39 8.79
C PHE A 181 2.62 -13.80 8.25
N TRP A 182 1.59 -13.55 9.04
CA TRP A 182 0.22 -13.67 8.59
C TRP A 182 -0.18 -12.47 7.75
N SER A 183 -0.70 -12.74 6.57
CA SER A 183 -1.32 -11.69 5.77
C SER A 183 -2.57 -11.18 6.48
N ARG A 184 -2.93 -9.93 6.21
CA ARG A 184 -4.11 -9.31 6.83
C ARG A 184 -5.16 -9.08 5.77
N ASP A 185 -6.41 -9.31 6.17
CA ASP A 185 -7.57 -8.94 5.38
C ASP A 185 -7.53 -7.51 4.85
N VAL A 186 -7.94 -7.38 3.59
CA VAL A 186 -8.05 -6.09 2.92
C VAL A 186 -9.49 -5.60 2.98
N ALA A 187 -9.69 -4.47 3.66
CA ALA A 187 -10.96 -3.77 3.71
C ALA A 187 -11.10 -2.80 2.52
N GLU A 188 -12.23 -2.88 1.84
CA GLU A 188 -12.64 -1.94 0.81
C GLU A 188 -13.77 -1.03 1.34
N LEU A 189 -13.57 0.28 1.23
CA LEU A 189 -14.56 1.29 1.64
C LEU A 189 -14.86 2.21 0.45
N ARG A 190 -16.07 2.15 -0.08
CA ARG A 190 -16.53 3.01 -1.17
C ARG A 190 -17.43 4.10 -0.62
N GLY A 191 -16.98 5.36 -0.72
CA GLY A 191 -17.74 6.54 -0.30
C GLY A 191 -18.40 7.23 -1.50
N ASN A 192 -19.66 7.65 -1.33
CA ASN A 192 -20.36 8.55 -2.26
C ASN A 192 -21.04 9.67 -1.48
N MET A 193 -21.12 10.85 -2.08
CA MET A 193 -21.75 12.03 -1.50
C MET A 193 -22.66 12.69 -2.53
N THR A 194 -23.89 12.99 -2.13
CA THR A 194 -24.87 13.67 -2.97
C THR A 194 -25.35 14.96 -2.30
N PHE A 195 -25.91 15.86 -3.12
CA PHE A 195 -26.42 17.17 -2.68
C PHE A 195 -27.80 17.41 -3.26
N ASP A 196 -28.70 17.89 -2.41
CA ASP A 196 -30.03 18.34 -2.78
C ASP A 196 -30.30 19.74 -2.20
N PRO A 197 -30.42 20.78 -3.05
CA PRO A 197 -30.35 20.73 -4.51
C PRO A 197 -28.91 20.58 -5.04
N VAL A 198 -28.78 19.97 -6.22
CA VAL A 198 -27.48 19.81 -6.91
C VAL A 198 -26.89 21.15 -7.39
N LYS A 199 -27.74 22.15 -7.59
CA LYS A 199 -27.38 23.52 -7.94
C LYS A 199 -28.05 24.48 -6.97
N ILE A 200 -27.26 25.41 -6.43
CA ILE A 200 -27.74 26.37 -5.44
C ILE A 200 -28.16 27.64 -6.16
N ASN A 201 -29.46 27.97 -6.12
CA ASN A 201 -29.97 29.26 -6.57
C ASN A 201 -30.45 30.07 -5.35
N LEU A 202 -29.74 31.15 -5.03
CA LEU A 202 -30.04 32.00 -3.88
C LEU A 202 -31.41 32.71 -3.96
N GLN A 203 -31.99 32.84 -5.16
CA GLN A 203 -33.27 33.52 -5.40
C GLN A 203 -34.47 32.56 -5.37
N GLN A 204 -34.24 31.25 -5.40
CA GLN A 204 -35.31 30.27 -5.50
C GLN A 204 -35.87 29.92 -4.12
N ALA A 205 -37.17 30.14 -3.93
CA ALA A 205 -37.84 29.98 -2.64
C ALA A 205 -37.95 28.52 -2.15
N GLN A 206 -37.88 27.53 -3.06
CA GLN A 206 -38.15 26.13 -2.77
C GLN A 206 -37.17 25.46 -1.78
N HIS A 207 -35.95 25.99 -1.66
CA HIS A 207 -34.93 25.44 -0.74
C HIS A 207 -34.53 26.45 0.35
N GLN A 208 -35.33 27.48 0.58
CA GLN A 208 -35.09 28.44 1.66
C GLN A 208 -35.47 27.84 3.01
N CYS A 209 -34.59 28.06 3.99
CA CYS A 209 -34.77 27.65 5.37
C CYS A 209 -34.41 28.81 6.30
N GLU A 210 -34.89 28.74 7.53
CA GLU A 210 -34.57 29.73 8.57
C GLU A 210 -33.88 29.03 9.74
N HIS A 211 -32.68 29.49 10.07
CA HIS A 211 -31.94 28.99 11.23
C HIS A 211 -31.22 30.13 11.94
N GLY A 212 -31.34 30.21 13.28
CA GLY A 212 -30.74 31.28 14.08
C GLY A 212 -31.19 32.69 13.67
N GLY A 213 -32.43 32.86 13.20
CA GLY A 213 -32.98 34.14 12.73
C GLY A 213 -32.47 34.60 11.36
N ARG A 214 -31.74 33.75 10.62
CA ARG A 214 -31.28 34.02 9.26
C ARG A 214 -32.05 33.16 8.26
N LYS A 215 -32.62 33.80 7.24
CA LYS A 215 -33.18 33.11 6.06
C LYS A 215 -32.13 32.98 4.98
N SER A 216 -31.90 31.76 4.52
CA SER A 216 -30.98 31.47 3.42
C SER A 216 -31.34 30.15 2.75
N VAL A 217 -30.58 29.73 1.74
CA VAL A 217 -30.75 28.44 1.06
C VAL A 217 -30.09 27.33 1.89
N CYS A 218 -30.86 26.30 2.21
CA CYS A 218 -30.37 25.05 2.78
C CYS A 218 -30.06 24.05 1.69
N VAL A 219 -28.97 23.31 1.89
CA VAL A 219 -28.61 22.16 1.07
C VAL A 219 -28.52 20.96 2.00
N LYS A 220 -29.24 19.90 1.63
CA LYS A 220 -29.09 18.60 2.26
C LYS A 220 -27.99 17.85 1.54
N THR A 221 -27.09 17.25 2.29
CA THR A 221 -26.10 16.34 1.75
C THR A 221 -26.27 14.97 2.38
N GLU A 222 -26.22 13.95 1.54
CA GLU A 222 -26.22 12.55 1.97
C GLU A 222 -24.86 11.95 1.65
N VAL A 223 -24.21 11.42 2.68
CA VAL A 223 -22.93 10.72 2.56
C VAL A 223 -23.19 9.24 2.83
N CYS A 224 -22.87 8.40 1.86
CA CYS A 224 -23.03 6.96 1.94
C CYS A 224 -21.68 6.27 1.87
N PHE A 225 -21.51 5.24 2.69
CA PHE A 225 -20.37 4.34 2.68
C PHE A 225 -20.84 2.92 2.44
N VAL A 226 -20.16 2.20 1.55
CA VAL A 226 -20.28 0.75 1.35
C VAL A 226 -18.99 0.13 1.83
N TYR A 227 -19.07 -0.82 2.76
CA TYR A 227 -17.92 -1.49 3.36
C TYR A 227 -17.94 -2.98 3.07
N SER A 228 -16.79 -3.51 2.67
CA SER A 228 -16.57 -4.95 2.47
C SER A 228 -15.16 -5.33 2.89
N ILE A 229 -15.00 -6.57 3.33
CA ILE A 229 -13.69 -7.22 3.45
C ILE A 229 -13.56 -8.14 2.25
N LYS A 230 -12.37 -8.24 1.66
CA LYS A 230 -12.19 -9.03 0.43
C LYS A 230 -12.15 -10.54 0.65
N SER A 231 -11.67 -11.04 1.79
CA SER A 231 -11.68 -12.48 2.07
C SER A 231 -13.12 -12.97 2.29
N ASP A 232 -13.43 -14.11 1.66
CA ASP A 232 -14.71 -14.79 1.76
C ASP A 232 -14.65 -16.02 2.68
N GLN A 233 -13.50 -16.31 3.32
CA GLN A 233 -13.27 -17.53 4.08
C GLN A 233 -13.70 -17.44 5.57
N GLN A 234 -13.84 -16.23 6.11
CA GLN A 234 -14.39 -16.05 7.47
C GLN A 234 -15.92 -15.96 7.45
N ALA A 235 -16.56 -16.79 8.28
CA ALA A 235 -18.03 -16.82 8.42
C ALA A 235 -18.61 -15.53 9.00
N GLU A 236 -17.84 -14.81 9.83
CA GLU A 236 -18.23 -13.53 10.41
C GLU A 236 -17.04 -12.56 10.42
N HIS A 237 -17.25 -11.41 9.78
CA HIS A 237 -16.29 -10.32 9.74
C HIS A 237 -16.64 -9.27 10.81
N PRO A 238 -15.67 -8.77 11.58
CA PRO A 238 -15.94 -7.78 12.62
C PRO A 238 -16.45 -6.47 12.02
N ALA A 239 -17.39 -5.83 12.70
CA ALA A 239 -17.84 -4.50 12.31
C ALA A 239 -16.71 -3.47 12.41
N ALA A 240 -16.61 -2.58 11.43
CA ALA A 240 -15.63 -1.52 11.38
C ALA A 240 -16.19 -0.21 11.96
N GLY A 241 -15.44 0.44 12.85
CA GLY A 241 -15.74 1.78 13.31
C GLY A 241 -15.29 2.82 12.29
N ILE A 242 -16.23 3.45 11.58
CA ILE A 242 -15.96 4.51 10.61
C ILE A 242 -16.09 5.86 11.29
N ARG A 243 -15.02 6.65 11.24
CA ARG A 243 -15.02 8.06 11.64
C ARG A 243 -14.72 8.92 10.42
N TYR A 244 -15.66 9.78 10.03
CA TYR A 244 -15.49 10.69 8.90
C TYR A 244 -15.72 12.14 9.32
N THR A 245 -15.09 13.05 8.59
CA THR A 245 -15.22 14.50 8.79
C THR A 245 -15.60 15.15 7.48
N LEU A 246 -16.69 15.93 7.47
CA LEU A 246 -17.04 16.79 6.35
C LEU A 246 -16.57 18.21 6.67
N THR A 247 -15.95 18.86 5.69
CA THR A 247 -15.52 20.25 5.78
C THR A 247 -16.07 21.03 4.59
N LEU A 248 -16.91 22.02 4.86
CA LEU A 248 -17.43 22.93 3.84
C LEU A 248 -16.33 23.91 3.43
N ASP A 249 -16.19 24.15 2.12
CA ASP A 249 -15.21 25.10 1.55
C ASP A 249 -13.78 24.89 2.11
N ALA A 250 -13.32 23.63 2.18
CA ALA A 250 -12.06 23.24 2.85
C ALA A 250 -10.81 24.01 2.37
N LEU A 251 -10.81 24.48 1.13
CA LEU A 251 -9.70 25.23 0.52
C LEU A 251 -9.82 26.75 0.71
N ARG A 252 -10.93 27.27 1.25
CA ARG A 252 -11.14 28.72 1.43
C ARG A 252 -10.86 29.14 2.87
N ALA A 253 -10.28 30.33 3.01
CA ALA A 253 -10.09 30.97 4.31
C ALA A 253 -11.43 31.32 4.99
N LYS A 254 -12.42 31.77 4.21
CA LYS A 254 -13.78 32.09 4.67
C LYS A 254 -14.78 31.17 3.98
N ALA A 255 -15.52 30.39 4.76
CA ALA A 255 -16.53 29.48 4.24
C ALA A 255 -17.79 30.23 3.79
N ARG A 256 -18.38 29.78 2.68
CA ARG A 256 -19.66 30.28 2.15
C ARG A 256 -20.86 29.52 2.71
N ALA A 257 -20.64 28.53 3.56
CA ALA A 257 -21.69 27.72 4.13
C ALA A 257 -21.33 27.25 5.54
N SER A 258 -22.35 26.98 6.34
CA SER A 258 -22.22 26.45 7.70
C SER A 258 -23.25 25.35 7.94
N PHE A 259 -22.86 24.31 8.69
CA PHE A 259 -23.77 23.25 9.12
C PHE A 259 -24.81 23.79 10.12
N ILE A 260 -26.01 23.21 10.05
CA ILE A 260 -27.10 23.50 10.97
C ILE A 260 -27.01 22.54 12.16
N GLY A 261 -27.10 23.05 13.39
CA GLY A 261 -27.18 22.23 14.61
C GLY A 261 -25.85 21.72 15.18
N SER A 262 -24.69 22.28 14.77
CA SER A 262 -23.43 22.01 15.46
C SER A 262 -23.24 22.98 16.63
N ASP A 263 -23.30 22.49 17.88
CA ASP A 263 -23.01 23.25 19.11
C ASP A 263 -21.54 23.68 19.24
N GLU A 264 -20.68 23.33 18.27
CA GLU A 264 -19.27 23.68 18.29
C GLU A 264 -18.97 25.03 17.62
N LYS A 265 -17.94 25.72 18.15
CA LYS A 265 -17.33 26.95 17.65
C LYS A 265 -16.82 26.90 16.18
N ASN A 266 -17.10 25.82 15.44
CA ASN A 266 -16.56 25.52 14.11
C ASN A 266 -17.69 25.08 13.17
N ASP A 267 -18.55 26.04 12.83
CA ASP A 267 -19.76 25.90 12.01
C ASP A 267 -19.54 25.31 10.59
N ARG A 268 -18.30 25.21 10.12
CA ARG A 268 -17.94 24.68 8.80
C ARG A 268 -17.54 23.20 8.78
N ARG A 269 -17.43 22.53 9.94
CA ARG A 269 -17.00 21.13 10.05
C ARG A 269 -18.00 20.31 10.84
N VAL A 270 -18.23 19.09 10.39
CA VAL A 270 -19.00 18.09 11.15
C VAL A 270 -18.26 16.78 11.13
N ALA A 271 -18.14 16.17 12.30
CA ALA A 271 -17.58 14.83 12.47
C ALA A 271 -18.70 13.87 12.89
N ARG A 272 -18.63 12.65 12.34
CA ARG A 272 -19.55 11.57 12.65
C ARG A 272 -18.78 10.28 12.80
N THR A 273 -19.34 9.41 13.64
CA THR A 273 -18.81 8.08 13.87
C THR A 273 -19.97 7.10 13.82
N PHE A 274 -19.80 5.99 13.11
CA PHE A 274 -20.76 4.89 13.12
C PHE A 274 -20.02 3.57 12.87
N ASN A 275 -20.60 2.46 13.33
CA ASN A 275 -20.10 1.13 13.00
C ASN A 275 -20.77 0.63 11.72
N ILE A 276 -20.04 -0.04 10.84
CA ILE A 276 -20.56 -0.65 9.60
C ILE A 276 -20.14 -2.11 9.51
N SER A 277 -21.04 -2.96 9.06
CA SER A 277 -20.84 -4.41 8.93
C SER A 277 -20.40 -4.78 7.52
N HIS A 278 -19.81 -5.96 7.37
CA HIS A 278 -19.38 -6.46 6.06
C HIS A 278 -20.53 -6.52 5.04
N ARG A 279 -20.29 -6.02 3.81
CA ARG A 279 -21.25 -5.86 2.71
C ARG A 279 -22.47 -4.98 3.04
N GLU A 280 -22.35 -4.12 4.05
CA GLU A 280 -23.38 -3.16 4.42
C GLU A 280 -23.18 -1.81 3.72
N ARG A 281 -24.29 -1.12 3.43
CA ARG A 281 -24.31 0.29 3.05
C ARG A 281 -24.92 1.12 4.18
N LYS A 282 -24.19 2.12 4.69
CA LYS A 282 -24.72 3.10 5.65
C LYS A 282 -24.63 4.52 5.09
N CYS A 283 -25.70 5.28 5.28
CA CYS A 283 -25.77 6.67 4.87
C CYS A 283 -26.07 7.57 6.06
N ALA A 284 -25.56 8.78 6.02
CA ALA A 284 -25.82 9.84 6.98
C ALA A 284 -26.15 11.13 6.24
N GLN A 285 -27.15 11.85 6.75
CA GLN A 285 -27.61 13.10 6.17
C GLN A 285 -27.19 14.27 7.04
N GLU A 286 -26.67 15.31 6.41
CA GLU A 286 -26.33 16.58 7.04
C GLU A 286 -27.00 17.71 6.28
N THR A 287 -27.32 18.79 6.98
CA THR A 287 -27.87 19.99 6.33
C THR A 287 -26.95 21.17 6.63
N PHE A 288 -26.61 21.91 5.58
CA PHE A 288 -25.87 23.15 5.70
C PHE A 288 -26.61 24.30 5.03
N MET A 289 -26.35 25.50 5.53
CA MET A 289 -26.97 26.74 5.08
C MET A 289 -25.91 27.62 4.42
N MET A 290 -26.26 28.24 3.30
CA MET A 290 -25.38 29.20 2.62
C MET A 290 -25.32 30.52 3.39
N SER A 291 -24.14 31.16 3.42
CA SER A 291 -23.98 32.49 4.02
C SER A 291 -24.44 33.58 3.06
N ALA A 292 -25.06 34.63 3.60
CA ALA A 292 -25.61 35.74 2.80
C ALA A 292 -24.54 36.52 1.99
N SER A 293 -23.25 36.38 2.35
CA SER A 293 -22.12 36.98 1.64
C SER A 293 -21.57 36.12 0.49
N ALA A 294 -22.26 35.04 0.10
CA ALA A 294 -21.87 34.20 -1.05
C ALA A 294 -22.06 34.89 -2.42
N LEU A 295 -22.58 36.11 -2.45
CA LEU A 295 -22.54 37.02 -3.59
C LEU A 295 -21.10 37.46 -3.86
N ILE A 296 -20.35 36.69 -4.62
CA ILE A 296 -19.35 37.15 -5.61
C ILE A 296 -19.11 35.96 -6.55
N PHE A 297 -19.51 36.20 -7.81
CA PHE A 297 -19.27 35.50 -9.09
C PHE A 297 -18.66 34.09 -9.08
#